data_AF-A0A7Y2K5Y2-F1
#
_entry.id   AF-A0A7Y2K5Y2-F1
#
_cell.length_a   1.000
_cell.length_b   1.000
_cell.length_c   1.000
_cell.angle_alpha   90.00
_cell.angle_beta   90.00
_cell.angle_gamma   90.00
#
_symmetry.space_group_name_H-M   'P 1'
#
loop_
_entity.id
_entity.type
_entity.pdbx_description
1 polymer ?
#
loop_
_entity_poly.entity_id
_entity_poly.type
_entity_poly.pdbx_seq_one_letter_code
_entity_poly.pdbx_strand_id
1 'polypeptide(L)'
;LKTFRIVATVKIIDNQDGTKGRAEIFREESETADLSMFGIPPINEEDPAGYIENINSLLNNVGTTLLINASSFFTEIKSTEEQD
;
A
#
# COMPACT_ATOMS: atom_id res chain seq x y z
N LEU A 1 13.21 16.85 18.91
CA LEU A 1 11.95 16.27 18.37
C LEU A 1 11.63 14.98 19.13
N LYS A 2 10.42 14.84 19.68
CA LYS A 2 9.97 13.59 20.31
C LYS A 2 9.84 12.51 19.23
N THR A 3 10.54 11.41 19.40
CA THR A 3 10.54 10.25 18.49
C THR A 3 9.14 9.69 18.31
N PHE A 4 8.58 9.73 17.10
CA PHE A 4 7.32 9.06 16.75
C PHE A 4 7.58 7.55 16.65
N ARG A 5 7.60 6.85 17.79
CA ARG A 5 7.66 5.38 17.79
C ARG A 5 6.24 4.83 17.64
N ILE A 6 5.97 4.17 16.51
CA ILE A 6 4.72 3.48 16.27
C ILE A 6 4.88 2.04 16.76
N VAL A 7 3.97 1.58 17.61
CA VAL A 7 3.83 0.16 17.94
C VAL A 7 2.87 -0.45 16.93
N ALA A 8 3.31 -1.49 16.23
CA ALA A 8 2.53 -2.14 15.18
C ALA A 8 2.55 -3.66 15.35
N THR A 9 1.52 -4.31 14.81
CA THR A 9 1.45 -5.77 14.67
C THR A 9 1.75 -6.12 13.22
N VAL A 10 2.57 -7.15 13.01
CA VAL A 10 2.88 -7.68 11.67
C VAL A 10 2.21 -9.04 11.53
N LYS A 11 1.42 -9.20 10.48
CA LYS A 11 0.81 -10.48 10.08
C LYS A 11 1.44 -10.93 8.76
N ILE A 12 1.82 -12.20 8.67
CA ILE A 12 2.25 -12.82 7.41
C ILE A 12 1.07 -13.61 6.86
N ILE A 13 0.70 -13.35 5.61
CA ILE A 13 -0.34 -14.08 4.91
C ILE A 13 0.31 -15.16 4.06
N ASP A 14 -0.05 -16.42 4.31
CA ASP A 14 0.42 -17.55 3.50
C ASP A 14 -0.40 -17.62 2.20
N ASN A 15 0.27 -17.54 1.05
CA ASN A 15 -0.31 -17.57 -0.29
C ASN A 15 0.39 -18.62 -1.17
N GLN A 16 0.65 -19.80 -0.61
CA GLN A 16 1.42 -20.88 -1.25
C GLN A 16 0.84 -21.39 -2.57
N ASP A 17 -0.48 -21.39 -2.73
CA ASP A 17 -1.12 -21.83 -3.97
C ASP A 17 -1.07 -20.75 -5.08
N GLY A 18 -0.67 -19.52 -4.74
CA GLY A 18 -0.55 -18.38 -5.65
C GLY A 18 -1.88 -17.95 -6.27
N THR A 19 -3.02 -18.44 -5.76
CA THR A 19 -4.33 -18.19 -6.36
C THR A 19 -4.78 -16.76 -6.15
N LYS A 20 -4.35 -16.12 -5.05
CA LYS A 20 -4.76 -14.77 -4.69
C LYS A 20 -3.77 -13.72 -5.14
N GLY A 21 -4.28 -12.69 -5.81
CA GLY A 21 -3.53 -11.49 -6.13
C GLY A 21 -3.27 -10.64 -4.89
N ARG A 22 -2.26 -9.76 -4.93
CA ARG A 22 -1.95 -8.83 -3.84
C ARG A 22 -3.14 -7.93 -3.47
N ALA A 23 -3.90 -7.50 -4.49
CA ALA A 23 -5.11 -6.70 -4.34
C ALA A 23 -6.20 -7.43 -3.58
N GLU A 24 -6.38 -8.72 -3.87
CA GLU A 24 -7.38 -9.57 -3.24
C GLU A 24 -7.06 -9.83 -1.77
N ILE A 25 -5.80 -10.17 -1.48
CA ILE A 25 -5.33 -10.33 -0.10
C ILE A 25 -5.53 -9.03 0.69
N PHE A 26 -5.16 -7.89 0.11
CA PHE A 26 -5.36 -6.59 0.77
C PHE A 26 -6.83 -6.35 1.10
N ARG A 27 -7.73 -6.62 0.15
CA ARG A 27 -9.18 -6.44 0.33
C ARG A 27 -9.73 -7.32 1.45
N GLU A 28 -9.41 -8.63 1.44
CA GLU A 28 -9.87 -9.58 2.45
C GLU A 28 -9.36 -9.23 3.85
N GLU A 29 -8.09 -8.85 3.97
CA GLU A 29 -7.44 -8.55 5.25
C GLU A 29 -7.78 -7.16 5.79
N SER A 30 -8.40 -6.30 4.97
CA SER A 30 -8.75 -4.92 5.30
C SER A 30 -10.24 -4.66 5.47
N GLU A 31 -11.10 -5.68 5.33
CA GLU A 31 -12.56 -5.53 5.31
C GLU A 31 -13.09 -4.78 6.55
N THR A 32 -12.50 -5.02 7.72
CA THR A 32 -12.93 -4.42 9.00
C THR A 32 -12.01 -3.29 9.48
N ALA A 33 -11.09 -2.80 8.64
CA ALA A 33 -10.18 -1.74 9.03
C ALA A 33 -10.88 -0.37 8.97
N ASP A 34 -10.68 0.47 9.99
CA ASP A 34 -11.17 1.86 9.99
C ASP A 34 -10.46 2.73 8.93
N LEU A 35 -9.18 2.43 8.68
CA LEU A 35 -8.34 3.09 7.69
C LEU A 35 -7.33 2.08 7.11
N SER A 36 -7.33 1.96 5.80
CA SER A 36 -6.35 1.17 5.06
C SER A 36 -5.44 2.06 4.22
N MET A 37 -4.17 1.70 4.13
CA MET A 37 -3.19 2.40 3.29
C MET A 37 -2.70 1.45 2.22
N PHE A 38 -2.81 1.86 0.96
CA PHE A 38 -2.42 1.04 -0.18
C PHE A 38 -1.54 1.82 -1.15
N GLY A 39 -0.38 1.25 -1.49
CA GLY A 39 0.47 1.82 -2.53
C GLY A 39 -0.19 1.63 -3.89
N ILE A 40 -0.38 2.71 -4.66
CA ILE A 40 -1.00 2.57 -5.98
C ILE A 40 -0.12 1.70 -6.89
N PRO A 41 -0.71 0.78 -7.66
CA PRO A 41 0.03 0.10 -8.71
C PRO A 41 0.51 1.12 -9.75
N PRO A 42 1.62 0.84 -10.45
CA PRO A 42 2.10 1.69 -11.53
C PRO A 42 0.97 1.92 -12.55
N ILE A 43 0.83 3.17 -12.99
CA ILE A 43 -0.19 3.55 -13.96
C ILE A 43 0.11 2.85 -15.29
N ASN A 44 -0.90 2.18 -15.84
CA ASN A 44 -0.83 1.62 -17.18
C ASN A 44 -1.46 2.63 -18.16
N GLU A 45 -0.62 3.35 -18.90
CA GLU A 45 -1.08 4.33 -19.90
C GLU A 45 -1.61 3.67 -21.18
N GLU A 46 -1.21 2.42 -21.46
CA GLU A 46 -1.68 1.67 -22.64
C GLU A 46 -3.10 1.10 -22.44
N ASP A 47 -3.51 0.87 -21.19
CA ASP A 47 -4.86 0.45 -20.82
C ASP A 47 -5.39 1.21 -19.59
N PRO A 48 -5.81 2.47 -19.77
CA PRO A 48 -6.36 3.28 -18.68
C PRO A 48 -7.67 2.74 -18.12
N ALA A 49 -8.49 2.10 -18.96
CA ALA A 49 -9.79 1.56 -18.54
C ALA A 49 -9.60 0.37 -17.60
N GLY A 50 -8.76 -0.60 -17.99
CA GLY A 50 -8.41 -1.74 -17.14
C GLY A 50 -7.72 -1.31 -15.84
N TYR A 51 -6.91 -0.25 -15.87
CA TYR A 51 -6.33 0.33 -14.65
C TYR A 51 -7.42 0.82 -13.68
N ILE A 52 -8.37 1.62 -14.16
CA ILE A 52 -9.46 2.16 -13.31
C ILE A 52 -10.35 1.04 -12.78
N GLU A 53 -10.69 0.04 -13.60
CA GLU A 53 -11.47 -1.13 -13.17
C GLU A 53 -10.77 -1.90 -12.06
N ASN A 54 -9.47 -2.12 -12.18
CA ASN A 54 -8.68 -2.80 -11.16
C ASN A 54 -8.64 -2.02 -9.84
N ILE A 55 -8.39 -0.70 -9.88
CA ILE A 55 -8.42 0.16 -8.69
C ILE A 55 -9.81 0.12 -8.02
N ASN A 56 -10.88 0.24 -8.81
CA ASN A 56 -12.24 0.19 -8.28
C ASN A 56 -12.54 -1.17 -7.64
N SER A 57 -12.13 -2.27 -8.26
CA SER A 57 -12.29 -3.62 -7.71
C SER A 57 -11.53 -3.80 -6.40
N LEU A 58 -10.36 -3.19 -6.25
CA LEU A 58 -9.54 -3.26 -5.05
C LEU A 58 -10.19 -2.53 -3.87
N LEU A 59 -10.79 -1.38 -4.14
CA LEU A 59 -11.48 -0.55 -3.14
C LEU A 59 -12.91 -1.02 -2.86
N ASN A 60 -13.43 -1.95 -3.66
CA ASN A 60 -14.77 -2.48 -3.47
C ASN A 60 -14.84 -3.24 -2.14
N ASN A 61 -15.69 -2.78 -1.23
CA ASN A 61 -15.87 -3.30 0.12
C ASN A 61 -14.67 -3.13 1.08
N VAL A 62 -13.75 -2.21 0.78
CA VAL A 62 -12.78 -1.73 1.77
C VAL A 62 -13.30 -0.41 2.34
N GLY A 63 -13.11 -0.20 3.64
CA GLY A 63 -13.47 1.06 4.31
C GLY A 63 -12.66 2.25 3.80
N THR A 64 -12.48 3.26 4.65
CA THR A 64 -11.68 4.44 4.30
C THR A 64 -10.29 4.01 3.84
N THR A 65 -9.91 4.34 2.61
CA THR A 65 -8.62 3.94 2.04
C THR A 65 -7.83 5.14 1.56
N LEU A 66 -6.57 5.21 1.97
CA LEU A 66 -5.58 6.15 1.46
C LEU A 66 -4.75 5.46 0.37
N LEU A 67 -4.88 5.94 -0.86
CA LEU A 67 -4.05 5.53 -1.98
C LEU A 67 -2.77 6.37 -2.03
N ILE A 68 -1.61 5.72 -2.02
CA ILE A 68 -0.31 6.37 -1.87
C ILE A 68 0.56 6.07 -3.10
N ASN A 69 1.05 7.12 -3.76
CA ASN A 69 2.17 7.00 -4.70
C ASN A 69 3.45 7.49 -4.00
N ALA A 70 4.28 6.55 -3.54
CA ALA A 70 5.55 6.91 -2.91
C ALA A 70 6.60 7.20 -3.99
N SER A 71 7.22 8.37 -3.91
CA SER A 71 8.36 8.71 -4.75
C SER A 71 9.49 7.70 -4.56
N SER A 72 10.06 7.20 -5.65
CA SER A 72 11.23 6.31 -5.63
C SER A 72 12.53 6.98 -5.15
N PHE A 73 12.51 8.30 -4.93
CA PHE A 73 13.67 9.08 -4.46
C PHE A 73 13.90 9.02 -2.94
N PHE A 74 13.21 8.13 -2.22
CA PHE A 74 13.25 8.06 -0.76
C PHE A 74 14.65 7.78 -0.16
N THR A 75 15.59 7.27 -0.96
CA THR A 75 16.97 6.99 -0.54
C THR A 75 17.88 8.22 -0.41
N GLU A 76 17.45 9.40 -0.88
CA GLU A 76 18.30 10.59 -0.95
C GLU A 76 18.28 11.46 0.32
N ILE A 77 17.31 11.25 1.21
CA ILE A 77 17.28 11.91 2.52
C ILE A 77 18.15 11.12 3.50
N LYS A 78 19.45 11.00 3.22
CA LYS A 78 20.43 10.71 4.25
C LYS A 78 20.58 11.97 5.11
N SER A 79 20.34 11.81 6.40
CA SER A 79 20.48 12.82 7.43
C SER A 79 21.74 13.66 7.21
N THR A 80 21.59 14.97 7.05
CA THR A 80 22.70 15.94 6.97
C THR A 80 23.36 16.17 8.36
N GLU A 81 23.34 15.17 9.24
CA GLU A 81 23.88 15.25 10.61
C GLU A 81 25.02 14.23 10.82
N GLU A 82 25.94 14.11 9.87
CA GLU A 82 27.26 13.50 10.08
C GLU A 82 28.32 14.29 9.29
N GLN A 83 28.61 15.51 9.72
CA GLN A 83 29.89 16.19 9.48
C GLN A 83 30.30 16.92 10.77
N ASP A 84 30.93 16.17 11.67
CA ASP A 84 31.88 16.73 12.66
C ASP A 84 33.30 16.54 12.11
#